data_AF-A0A178ATZ5-F1
#
_entry.id   AF-A0A178ATZ5-F1
#
_cell.length_a   1.000
_cell.length_b   1.000
_cell.length_c   1.000
_cell.angle_alpha   90.00
_cell.angle_beta   90.00
_cell.angle_gamma   90.00
#
_symmetry.space_group_name_H-M   'P 1'
#
loop_
_entity.id
_entity.type
_entity.pdbx_description
1 polymer ?
#
loop_
_entity_poly.entity_id
_entity_poly.type
_entity_poly.pdbx_seq_one_letter_code
_entity_poly.pdbx_strand_id
1 'polypeptide(L)'
;FRSHICNLTGGTMDYDITLQDGMVTLLPEPRESSHEIMNSELISPSGASPGPTIIGGFEYAMSYLFTSTATYNFGGAVSDLRLEGSLANDMYIDANRTDVSAYKNTYNDPMDRMLEAIREIAFRAALRAGRDETNKTVTAAEQEVPYSGRGFDSVYKTNRTLMVIAALLNVVSLSVVAATFYGWWNLGREVSMNPLEIAKAFNAPALNHVGSNMAIQKIVKDVNNVPIRYG
;
A
#
# COMPACT_ATOMS: atom_id res chain seq x y z
N PHE A 1 47.75 15.46 3.81
CA PHE A 1 46.76 15.22 2.74
C PHE A 1 46.92 13.81 2.23
N ARG A 2 45.91 12.95 2.43
CA ARG A 2 45.86 11.64 1.78
C ARG A 2 45.06 11.83 0.49
N SER A 3 45.71 11.65 -0.66
CA SER A 3 45.01 11.58 -1.93
C SER A 3 44.52 10.15 -2.10
N HIS A 4 43.21 9.99 -2.25
CA HIS A 4 42.59 8.72 -2.58
C HIS A 4 42.27 8.73 -4.07
N ILE A 5 42.88 7.81 -4.81
CA ILE A 5 42.57 7.58 -6.22
C ILE A 5 41.65 6.37 -6.28
N CYS A 6 40.44 6.57 -6.79
CA CYS A 6 39.48 5.50 -7.05
C CYS A 6 39.47 5.23 -8.56
N ASN A 7 39.76 4.00 -8.96
CA ASN A 7 39.61 3.58 -10.34
C ASN A 7 38.28 2.84 -10.48
N LEU A 8 37.32 3.45 -11.18
CA LEU A 8 36.01 2.87 -11.41
C LEU A 8 36.03 2.11 -12.74
N THR A 9 35.59 0.86 -12.70
CA THR A 9 35.44 0.01 -13.88
C THR A 9 33.99 -0.44 -14.02
N GLY A 10 33.54 -0.63 -15.25
CA GLY A 10 32.24 -1.25 -15.53
C GLY A 10 32.18 -2.68 -14.98
N GLY A 11 31.01 -3.10 -14.51
CA GLY A 11 30.80 -4.44 -14.00
C GLY A 11 29.34 -4.68 -13.63
N THR A 12 28.98 -5.93 -13.43
CA THR A 12 27.67 -6.35 -12.94
C THR A 12 27.73 -6.54 -11.43
N MET A 13 26.78 -5.95 -10.70
CA MET A 13 26.70 -5.99 -9.24
C MET A 13 25.32 -6.46 -8.80
N ASP A 14 25.28 -7.26 -7.74
CA ASP A 14 24.06 -7.61 -7.04
C ASP A 14 23.74 -6.58 -5.95
N TYR A 15 22.50 -6.11 -5.89
CA TYR A 15 22.05 -5.05 -4.99
C TYR A 15 20.79 -5.46 -4.25
N ASP A 16 20.81 -5.31 -2.93
CA ASP A 16 19.62 -5.45 -2.12
C ASP A 16 18.72 -4.21 -2.27
N ILE A 17 17.46 -4.47 -2.64
CA ILE A 17 16.46 -3.42 -2.91
C ILE A 17 15.23 -3.61 -2.03
N THR A 18 14.63 -2.48 -1.64
CA THR A 18 13.32 -2.47 -0.99
C THR A 18 12.28 -1.88 -1.92
N LEU A 19 11.13 -2.55 -1.99
CA LEU A 19 9.96 -2.12 -2.73
C LEU A 19 8.92 -1.59 -1.73
N GLN A 20 8.68 -0.29 -1.74
CA GLN A 20 7.66 0.34 -0.90
C GLN A 20 6.81 1.29 -1.74
N ASP A 21 5.49 1.08 -1.74
CA ASP A 21 4.52 1.96 -2.40
C ASP A 21 4.81 2.25 -3.90
N GLY A 22 5.31 1.24 -4.62
CA GLY A 22 5.68 1.38 -6.03
C GLY A 22 7.00 2.12 -6.28
N MET A 23 7.73 2.49 -5.22
CA MET A 23 9.08 3.01 -5.28
C MET A 23 10.09 1.90 -5.01
N VAL A 24 11.14 1.87 -5.83
CA VAL A 24 12.31 1.00 -5.63
C VAL A 24 13.43 1.84 -5.02
N THR A 25 13.92 1.44 -3.86
CA THR A 25 15.06 2.09 -3.20
C THR A 25 16.16 1.08 -2.96
N LEU A 26 17.41 1.48 -3.23
CA LEU A 26 18.58 0.74 -2.81
C LEU A 26 18.70 0.82 -1.29
N LEU A 27 19.02 -0.30 -0.65
CA LEU A 27 19.39 -0.26 0.75
C LEU A 27 20.78 0.39 0.87
N PRO A 28 20.96 1.42 1.72
CA PRO A 28 22.25 2.03 1.92
C PRO A 28 23.13 1.03 2.66
N GLU A 29 24.03 0.39 1.92
CA GLU A 29 25.00 -0.51 2.52
C GLU A 29 26.36 0.16 2.70
N PRO A 30 27.05 -0.09 3.83
CA PRO A 30 28.38 0.43 4.05
C PRO A 30 29.35 -0.07 2.97
N ARG A 31 30.38 0.73 2.68
CA ARG A 31 31.46 0.49 1.70
C ARG A 31 32.13 -0.90 1.75
N GLU A 32 31.96 -1.62 2.85
CA GLU A 32 32.53 -2.93 3.17
C GLU A 32 31.54 -4.10 2.97
N SER A 33 30.27 -3.85 2.59
CA SER A 33 29.41 -4.96 2.19
C SER A 33 29.97 -5.53 0.88
N SER A 34 30.41 -6.78 0.96
CA SER A 34 30.96 -7.53 -0.15
C SER A 34 29.85 -7.80 -1.18
N HIS A 35 29.56 -6.82 -2.03
CA HIS A 35 28.84 -7.11 -3.25
C HIS A 35 29.71 -8.11 -4.03
N GLU A 36 29.20 -9.32 -4.26
CA GLU A 36 29.84 -10.24 -5.19
C GLU A 36 29.81 -9.57 -6.56
N ILE A 37 30.98 -9.12 -7.02
CA ILE A 37 31.16 -8.69 -8.39
C ILE A 37 30.92 -9.93 -9.23
N MET A 38 29.72 -10.06 -9.79
CA MET A 38 29.35 -11.26 -10.53
C MET A 38 30.22 -11.40 -11.78
N ASN A 39 30.53 -10.27 -12.44
CA ASN A 39 31.49 -10.19 -13.54
C ASN A 39 32.06 -8.77 -13.67
N SER A 40 33.38 -8.65 -13.78
CA SER A 40 34.04 -7.41 -14.23
C SER A 40 34.16 -7.46 -15.76
N GLU A 41 33.23 -6.83 -16.46
CA GLU A 41 33.42 -6.60 -17.89
C GLU A 41 34.31 -5.37 -18.07
N LEU A 42 35.54 -5.61 -18.51
CA LEU A 42 36.30 -4.58 -19.20
C LEU A 42 35.55 -4.31 -20.50
N ILE A 43 34.63 -3.35 -20.47
CA ILE A 43 34.03 -2.79 -21.68
C ILE A 43 35.21 -2.17 -22.43
N SER A 44 35.80 -2.95 -23.33
CA SER A 44 36.81 -2.44 -24.26
C SER A 44 36.14 -1.28 -25.00
N PRO A 45 36.82 -0.13 -25.19
CA PRO A 45 36.28 0.93 -26.02
C PRO A 45 36.06 0.31 -27.40
N SER A 46 34.81 -0.04 -27.70
CA SER A 46 34.42 -0.55 -29.00
C SER A 46 34.86 0.50 -30.01
N GLY A 47 35.55 0.04 -31.06
CA GLY A 47 36.41 0.82 -31.93
C GLY A 47 35.99 2.28 -32.08
N ALA A 48 36.94 3.18 -31.77
CA ALA A 48 36.87 4.63 -31.75
C ALA A 48 36.07 5.24 -32.92
N SER A 49 34.75 5.25 -32.79
CA SER A 49 33.87 6.14 -33.55
C SER A 49 33.49 7.27 -32.60
N PRO A 50 33.73 8.55 -32.95
CA PRO A 50 33.34 9.69 -32.13
C PRO A 50 31.82 9.74 -32.06
N GLY A 51 31.26 9.14 -31.02
CA GLY A 51 29.84 9.02 -30.76
C GLY A 51 29.60 8.87 -29.26
N PRO A 52 28.37 9.14 -28.79
CA PRO A 52 28.05 9.02 -27.38
C PRO A 52 28.22 7.57 -26.92
N THR A 53 29.09 7.35 -25.94
CA THR A 53 29.26 6.05 -25.28
C THR A 53 28.55 6.06 -23.93
N ILE A 54 28.14 4.87 -23.45
CA ILE A 54 27.52 4.73 -22.13
C ILE A 54 28.49 5.22 -21.05
N ILE A 55 29.78 4.82 -21.13
CA ILE A 55 30.83 5.23 -20.19
C ILE A 55 31.05 6.75 -20.21
N GLY A 56 31.10 7.37 -21.40
CA GLY A 56 31.26 8.83 -21.51
C GLY A 56 30.05 9.59 -20.95
N GLY A 57 28.84 9.05 -21.07
CA GLY A 57 27.64 9.60 -20.43
C GLY A 57 27.72 9.55 -18.91
N PHE A 58 28.21 8.44 -18.34
CA PHE A 58 28.44 8.30 -16.91
C PHE A 58 29.55 9.23 -16.41
N GLU A 59 30.67 9.34 -17.14
CA GLU A 59 31.76 10.28 -16.83
C GLU A 59 31.27 11.73 -16.82
N TYR A 60 30.47 12.11 -17.82
CA TYR A 60 29.87 13.45 -17.89
C TYR A 60 28.93 13.71 -16.70
N ALA A 61 28.07 12.75 -16.35
CA ALA A 61 27.15 12.90 -15.21
C ALA A 61 27.91 13.00 -13.88
N MET A 62 28.95 12.19 -13.68
CA MET A 62 29.78 12.21 -12.47
C MET A 62 30.57 13.51 -12.35
N SER A 63 31.21 13.96 -13.44
CA SER A 63 31.92 15.24 -13.44
C SER A 63 30.96 16.40 -13.15
N TYR A 64 29.77 16.39 -13.71
CA TYR A 64 28.76 17.42 -13.43
C TYR A 64 28.32 17.45 -11.96
N LEU A 65 28.17 16.29 -11.32
CA LEU A 65 27.67 16.19 -9.94
C LEU A 65 28.75 16.41 -8.87
N PHE A 66 29.99 15.96 -9.12
CA PHE A 66 31.02 15.89 -8.08
C PHE A 66 32.20 16.85 -8.30
N THR A 67 32.29 17.54 -9.43
CA THR A 67 33.36 18.54 -9.64
C THR A 67 33.19 19.66 -8.63
N SER A 68 34.12 19.74 -7.69
CA SER A 68 34.10 20.73 -6.63
C SER A 68 35.52 20.99 -6.13
N THR A 69 35.78 22.23 -5.77
CA THR A 69 37.11 22.71 -5.39
C THR A 69 37.02 23.49 -4.08
N ALA A 70 37.85 23.13 -3.11
CA ALA A 70 38.06 23.92 -1.90
C ALA A 70 39.46 24.53 -1.95
N THR A 71 39.55 25.85 -1.97
CA THR A 71 40.81 26.58 -1.93
C THR A 71 40.90 27.38 -0.64
N TYR A 72 41.97 27.17 0.11
CA TYR A 72 42.29 27.94 1.30
C TYR A 72 43.46 28.86 1.00
N ASN A 73 43.23 30.16 1.07
CA ASN A 73 44.23 31.19 0.82
C ASN A 73 44.64 31.83 2.15
N PHE A 74 45.89 31.62 2.56
CA PHE A 74 46.45 32.24 3.75
C PHE A 74 47.20 33.53 3.38
N GLY A 75 46.63 34.68 3.74
CA GLY A 75 47.20 36.01 3.49
C GLY A 75 47.88 36.64 4.71
N GLY A 76 48.31 35.85 5.69
CA GLY A 76 48.89 36.35 6.94
C GLY A 76 47.81 36.72 7.96
N ALA A 77 47.47 38.01 8.08
CA ALA A 77 46.46 38.48 9.04
C ALA A 77 45.00 38.24 8.60
N VAL A 78 44.80 37.90 7.32
CA VAL A 78 43.50 37.55 6.74
C VAL A 78 43.63 36.22 6.02
N SER A 79 42.68 35.31 6.26
CA SER A 79 42.55 34.07 5.52
C SER A 79 41.21 34.03 4.79
N ASP A 80 41.21 33.50 3.58
CA ASP A 80 40.00 33.29 2.79
C ASP A 80 39.81 31.80 2.51
N LEU A 81 38.57 31.35 2.56
CA LEU A 81 38.17 30.00 2.20
C LEU A 81 37.16 30.10 1.06
N ARG A 82 37.56 29.62 -0.12
CA ARG A 82 36.73 29.65 -1.31
C ARG A 82 36.32 28.22 -1.67
N LEU A 83 35.02 27.96 -1.55
CA LEU A 83 34.35 26.71 -1.88
C LEU A 83 33.61 26.90 -3.20
N GLU A 84 33.93 26.07 -4.19
CA GLU A 84 33.26 26.04 -5.49
C GLU A 84 32.66 24.66 -5.71
N GLY A 85 31.37 24.60 -6.07
CA GLY A 85 30.61 23.35 -6.19
C GLY A 85 29.94 22.91 -4.88
N SER A 86 28.99 21.97 -4.99
CA SER A 86 28.16 21.51 -3.87
C SER A 86 28.90 20.57 -2.92
N LEU A 87 29.73 19.68 -3.46
CA LEU A 87 30.39 18.61 -2.69
C LEU A 87 31.39 19.15 -1.66
N ALA A 88 32.20 20.15 -2.01
CA ALA A 88 33.15 20.77 -1.09
C ALA A 88 32.45 21.50 0.06
N ASN A 89 31.25 22.04 -0.19
CA ASN A 89 30.45 22.68 0.84
C ASN A 89 29.77 21.67 1.77
N ASP A 90 29.27 20.57 1.23
CA ASP A 90 28.60 19.51 2.02
C ASP A 90 29.59 18.74 2.92
N MET A 91 30.83 18.54 2.46
CA MET A 91 31.86 17.83 3.22
C MET A 91 32.60 18.70 4.23
N TYR A 92 32.27 19.99 4.33
CA TYR A 92 32.89 20.92 5.27
C TYR A 92 32.41 20.66 6.70
N ILE A 93 33.35 20.40 7.62
CA ILE A 93 33.07 20.29 9.04
C ILE A 93 33.59 21.55 9.74
N ASP A 94 32.67 22.32 10.34
CA ASP A 94 33.01 23.41 11.24
C ASP A 94 33.40 22.85 12.61
N ALA A 95 34.67 22.92 12.97
CA ALA A 95 35.13 22.53 14.31
C ALA A 95 34.65 23.59 15.31
N ASN A 96 33.60 23.24 16.07
CA ASN A 96 33.09 23.90 17.29
C ASN A 96 33.59 25.34 17.54
N ARG A 97 32.75 26.34 17.23
CA ARG A 97 32.95 27.81 17.36
C ARG A 97 33.40 28.34 18.73
N THR A 98 33.62 27.48 19.72
CA THR A 98 33.93 27.87 21.10
C THR A 98 35.43 28.01 21.39
N ASP A 99 36.30 27.43 20.55
CA ASP A 99 37.75 27.61 20.65
C ASP A 99 38.27 28.55 19.56
N VAL A 100 38.36 29.84 19.90
CA VAL A 100 38.92 30.92 19.04
C VAL A 100 40.37 30.63 18.60
N SER A 101 41.05 29.68 19.24
CA SER A 101 42.40 29.23 18.91
C SER A 101 42.47 28.02 17.97
N ALA A 102 41.35 27.41 17.57
CA ALA A 102 41.32 26.21 16.74
C ALA A 102 40.70 26.48 15.36
N TYR A 103 41.46 27.15 14.48
CA TYR A 103 41.20 27.21 13.02
C TYR A 103 41.37 25.83 12.36
N LYS A 104 40.61 24.82 12.81
CA LYS A 104 40.63 23.47 12.25
C LYS A 104 39.48 23.31 11.28
N ASN A 105 39.64 23.86 10.08
CA ASN A 105 38.79 23.53 8.96
C ASN A 105 39.12 22.10 8.53
N THR A 106 38.19 21.16 8.72
CA THR A 106 38.37 19.76 8.33
C THR A 106 37.31 19.36 7.33
N TYR A 107 37.67 18.43 6.43
CA TYR A 107 36.77 17.89 5.42
C TYR A 107 36.62 16.39 5.63
N ASN A 108 35.38 15.90 5.50
CA ASN A 108 35.12 14.46 5.42
C ASN A 108 35.59 13.90 4.07
N ASP A 109 35.91 12.61 4.03
CA ASP A 109 36.18 11.91 2.78
C ASP A 109 34.88 11.81 1.95
N PRO A 110 34.79 12.45 0.76
CA PRO A 110 33.59 12.39 -0.07
C PRO A 110 33.38 11.04 -0.75
N MET A 111 34.36 10.13 -0.72
CA MET A 111 34.36 8.91 -1.53
C MET A 111 33.09 8.07 -1.30
N ASP A 112 32.64 7.91 -0.07
CA ASP A 112 31.48 7.08 0.25
C ASP A 112 30.20 7.65 -0.36
N ARG A 113 30.03 8.98 -0.29
CA ARG A 113 28.91 9.70 -0.90
C ARG A 113 28.93 9.62 -2.41
N MET A 114 30.10 9.78 -3.01
CA MET A 114 30.28 9.68 -4.46
C MET A 114 29.91 8.26 -4.94
N LEU A 115 30.38 7.22 -4.24
CA LEU A 115 30.09 5.82 -4.59
C LEU A 115 28.60 5.50 -4.43
N GLU A 116 27.95 5.94 -3.35
CA GLU A 116 26.52 5.76 -3.13
C GLU A 116 25.68 6.40 -4.25
N ALA A 117 25.98 7.65 -4.59
CA ALA A 117 25.29 8.36 -5.66
C ALA A 117 25.55 7.74 -7.04
N ILE A 118 26.76 7.25 -7.32
CA ILE A 118 27.08 6.53 -8.57
C ILE A 118 26.27 5.24 -8.68
N ARG A 119 26.20 4.45 -7.60
CA ARG A 119 25.40 3.22 -7.54
C ARG A 119 23.93 3.51 -7.76
N GLU A 120 23.40 4.56 -7.14
CA GLU A 120 22.01 4.97 -7.33
C GLU A 120 21.71 5.39 -8.77
N ILE A 121 22.58 6.18 -9.40
CA ILE A 121 22.41 6.59 -10.80
C ILE A 121 22.46 5.37 -11.72
N ALA A 122 23.45 4.49 -11.52
CA ALA A 122 23.58 3.26 -12.31
C ALA A 122 22.35 2.36 -12.18
N PHE A 123 21.88 2.15 -10.95
CA PHE A 123 20.68 1.36 -10.67
C PHE A 123 19.43 1.97 -11.33
N ARG A 124 19.20 3.28 -11.17
CA ARG A 124 18.05 3.96 -11.77
C ARG A 124 18.13 3.96 -13.30
N ALA A 125 19.33 4.07 -13.88
CA ALA A 125 19.53 3.95 -15.32
C ALA A 125 19.17 2.54 -15.81
N ALA A 126 19.62 1.50 -15.10
CA ALA A 126 19.30 0.11 -15.40
C ALA A 126 17.78 -0.17 -15.31
N LEU A 127 17.11 0.31 -14.26
CA LEU A 127 15.65 0.19 -14.13
C LEU A 127 14.90 0.87 -15.27
N ARG A 128 15.35 2.05 -15.71
CA ARG A 128 14.73 2.74 -16.85
C ARG A 128 14.94 1.99 -18.15
N ALA A 129 16.13 1.44 -18.37
CA ALA A 129 16.43 0.62 -19.54
C ALA A 129 15.57 -0.65 -19.55
N GLY A 130 15.40 -1.32 -18.40
CA GLY A 130 14.56 -2.50 -18.27
C GLY A 130 13.06 -2.23 -18.47
N ARG A 131 12.59 -1.01 -18.19
CA ARG A 131 11.18 -0.61 -18.41
C ARG A 131 10.86 -0.26 -19.87
N ASP A 132 11.86 0.00 -20.71
CA ASP A 132 11.60 0.43 -22.09
C ASP A 132 11.21 -0.76 -22.98
N GLU A 133 9.90 -0.95 -23.14
CA GLU A 133 9.32 -2.04 -23.95
C GLU A 133 9.61 -1.93 -25.45
N THR A 134 10.11 -0.79 -25.92
CA THR A 134 10.31 -0.51 -27.36
C THR A 134 11.54 -1.22 -27.93
N ASN A 135 12.54 -1.48 -27.08
CA ASN A 135 13.81 -2.12 -27.44
C ASN A 135 14.09 -3.36 -26.58
N LYS A 136 13.16 -4.33 -26.58
CA LYS A 136 13.29 -5.63 -25.87
C LYS A 136 14.52 -6.45 -26.27
N THR A 137 15.23 -6.06 -27.33
CA THR A 137 16.44 -6.72 -27.83
C THR A 137 17.70 -6.36 -27.04
N VAL A 138 17.73 -5.25 -26.29
CA VAL A 138 18.93 -4.81 -25.56
C VAL A 138 19.03 -5.47 -24.18
N THR A 139 17.91 -5.81 -23.56
CA THR A 139 17.88 -6.56 -22.30
C THR A 139 16.55 -7.30 -22.16
N ALA A 140 16.52 -8.58 -22.52
CA ALA A 140 15.49 -9.53 -22.07
C ALA A 140 15.70 -9.82 -20.57
N ALA A 141 15.63 -8.79 -19.73
CA ALA A 141 15.96 -8.86 -18.31
C ALA A 141 14.71 -8.98 -17.44
N GLU A 142 13.77 -9.84 -17.83
CA GLU A 142 12.83 -10.39 -16.86
C GLU A 142 13.63 -11.38 -16.02
N GLN A 143 14.04 -10.94 -14.82
CA GLN A 143 14.75 -11.77 -13.87
C GLN A 143 13.80 -12.19 -12.75
N GLU A 144 13.71 -13.48 -12.51
CA GLU A 144 13.06 -14.00 -11.29
C GLU A 144 13.99 -13.73 -10.11
N VAL A 145 13.54 -12.87 -9.19
CA VAL A 145 14.27 -12.54 -7.97
C VAL A 145 13.50 -13.05 -6.76
N PRO A 146 14.16 -13.72 -5.79
CA PRO A 146 13.52 -14.12 -4.55
C PRO A 146 13.15 -12.85 -3.77
N TYR A 147 11.87 -12.71 -3.38
CA TYR A 147 11.39 -11.57 -2.62
C TYR A 147 10.63 -12.02 -1.37
N SER A 148 10.77 -11.27 -0.27
CA SER A 148 10.01 -11.45 0.96
C SER A 148 9.01 -10.30 1.11
N GLY A 149 7.76 -10.51 0.66
CA GLY A 149 6.69 -9.52 0.78
C GLY A 149 5.84 -9.70 2.05
N ARG A 150 5.24 -8.61 2.53
CA ARG A 150 4.14 -8.65 3.52
C ARG A 150 2.85 -8.21 2.84
N GLY A 151 1.79 -9.01 2.97
CA GLY A 151 0.45 -8.69 2.47
C GLY A 151 -0.51 -8.40 3.62
N PHE A 152 -1.56 -7.64 3.35
CA PHE A 152 -2.69 -7.51 4.26
C PHE A 152 -3.71 -8.60 3.93
N ASP A 153 -4.09 -9.40 4.92
CA ASP A 153 -5.17 -10.38 4.80
C ASP A 153 -6.34 -9.97 5.72
N SER A 154 -7.55 -9.92 5.16
CA SER A 154 -8.75 -9.51 5.88
C SER A 154 -9.32 -10.68 6.67
N VAL A 155 -8.81 -10.86 7.90
CA VAL A 155 -9.34 -11.88 8.80
C VAL A 155 -10.60 -11.38 9.51
N TYR A 156 -11.76 -11.84 9.05
CA TYR A 156 -13.04 -11.56 9.70
C TYR A 156 -13.17 -12.34 11.02
N LYS A 157 -13.26 -11.62 12.14
CA LYS A 157 -13.53 -12.21 13.47
C LYS A 157 -14.98 -12.00 13.86
N THR A 158 -15.76 -13.08 13.93
CA THR A 158 -17.13 -13.05 14.44
C THR A 158 -17.13 -13.08 15.97
N ASN A 159 -17.83 -12.13 16.59
CA ASN A 159 -18.04 -12.12 18.04
C ASN A 159 -19.11 -13.15 18.43
N ARG A 160 -18.66 -14.30 18.98
CA ARG A 160 -19.53 -15.41 19.38
C ARG A 160 -20.55 -15.02 20.45
N THR A 161 -20.21 -14.08 21.33
CA THR A 161 -21.11 -13.61 22.39
C THR A 161 -22.34 -12.92 21.79
N LEU A 162 -22.14 -12.06 20.80
CA LEU A 162 -23.25 -11.38 20.12
C LEU A 162 -24.13 -12.37 19.34
N MET A 163 -23.53 -13.39 18.71
CA MET A 163 -24.27 -14.44 18.01
C MET A 163 -25.19 -15.21 18.98
N VAL A 164 -24.69 -15.58 20.15
CA VAL A 164 -25.49 -16.30 21.17
C VAL A 164 -26.61 -15.42 21.70
N ILE A 165 -26.34 -14.14 22.01
CA ILE A 165 -27.37 -13.20 22.48
C ILE A 165 -28.48 -13.05 21.43
N ALA A 166 -28.13 -12.88 20.15
CA ALA A 166 -29.10 -12.77 19.07
C ALA A 166 -29.95 -14.05 18.92
N ALA A 167 -29.33 -15.22 19.06
CA ALA A 167 -30.05 -16.49 19.01
C ALA A 167 -31.05 -16.63 20.16
N LEU A 168 -30.65 -16.28 21.39
CA LEU A 168 -31.53 -16.30 22.55
C LEU A 168 -32.69 -15.32 22.41
N LEU A 169 -32.43 -14.11 21.92
CA LEU A 169 -33.46 -13.10 21.68
C LEU A 169 -34.54 -13.60 20.70
N ASN A 170 -34.14 -14.29 19.63
CA ASN A 170 -35.07 -14.90 18.67
C ASN A 170 -35.95 -15.96 19.33
N VAL A 171 -35.39 -16.84 20.16
CA VAL A 171 -36.17 -17.87 20.87
C VAL A 171 -37.16 -17.24 21.85
N VAL A 172 -36.76 -16.20 22.57
CA VAL A 172 -37.65 -15.46 23.48
C VAL A 172 -38.79 -14.82 22.70
N SER A 173 -38.50 -14.17 21.57
CA SER A 173 -39.53 -13.57 20.71
C SER A 173 -40.55 -14.61 20.23
N LEU A 174 -40.08 -15.77 19.75
CA LEU A 174 -40.94 -16.86 19.33
C LEU A 174 -41.83 -17.38 20.48
N SER A 175 -41.26 -17.46 21.68
CA SER A 175 -41.98 -17.92 22.87
C SER A 175 -43.10 -16.96 23.29
N VAL A 176 -42.85 -15.65 23.19
CA VAL A 176 -43.86 -14.60 23.46
C VAL A 176 -45.02 -14.71 22.46
N VAL A 177 -44.72 -14.88 21.17
CA VAL A 177 -45.74 -15.06 20.13
C VAL A 177 -46.54 -16.36 20.37
N ALA A 178 -45.87 -17.45 20.72
CA ALA A 178 -46.56 -18.70 21.04
C ALA A 178 -47.48 -18.57 22.26
N ALA A 179 -47.06 -17.81 23.29
CA ALA A 179 -47.86 -17.55 24.47
C ALA A 179 -49.16 -16.79 24.13
N THR A 180 -49.15 -15.88 23.15
CA THR A 180 -50.39 -15.21 22.70
C THR A 180 -51.41 -16.16 22.06
N PHE A 181 -50.98 -17.33 21.56
CA PHE A 181 -51.89 -18.35 21.03
C PHE A 181 -52.27 -19.42 22.08
N TYR A 182 -51.79 -19.28 23.31
CA TYR A 182 -52.10 -20.21 24.40
C TYR A 182 -53.59 -20.10 24.78
N GLY A 183 -54.33 -21.21 24.64
CA GLY A 183 -55.77 -21.27 24.91
C GLY A 183 -56.67 -21.17 23.67
N TRP A 184 -56.12 -20.97 22.47
CA TRP A 184 -56.90 -21.03 21.22
C TRP A 184 -57.58 -22.41 21.02
N TRP A 185 -56.99 -23.46 21.58
CA TRP A 185 -57.48 -24.84 21.53
C TRP A 185 -58.72 -25.12 22.41
N ASN A 186 -59.03 -24.22 23.34
CA ASN A 186 -60.21 -24.36 24.22
C ASN A 186 -61.48 -23.76 23.59
N LEU A 187 -61.39 -23.17 22.40
CA LEU A 187 -62.57 -22.74 21.66
C LEU A 187 -63.32 -23.99 21.18
N GLY A 188 -64.53 -24.22 21.69
CA GLY A 188 -65.40 -25.35 21.32
C GLY A 188 -65.93 -25.31 19.88
N ARG A 189 -65.29 -24.56 18.98
CA ARG A 189 -65.60 -24.44 17.55
C ARG A 189 -64.29 -24.36 16.78
N GLU A 190 -64.23 -25.00 15.61
CA GLU A 190 -63.19 -24.75 14.62
C GLU A 190 -63.22 -23.26 14.21
N VAL A 191 -62.23 -22.49 14.66
CA VAL A 191 -62.04 -21.10 14.23
C VAL A 191 -60.94 -21.10 13.18
N SER A 192 -61.26 -20.56 12.00
CA SER A 192 -60.33 -20.43 10.89
C SER A 192 -59.89 -18.98 10.74
N MET A 193 -58.72 -18.75 10.15
CA MET A 193 -58.30 -17.40 9.75
C MET A 193 -58.92 -16.98 8.41
N ASN A 194 -60.12 -17.48 8.11
CA ASN A 194 -60.78 -17.13 6.85
C ASN A 194 -61.22 -15.65 6.89
N PRO A 195 -60.96 -14.87 5.83
CA PRO A 195 -61.38 -13.48 5.73
C PRO A 195 -62.84 -13.21 6.09
N LEU A 196 -63.76 -14.14 5.84
CA LEU A 196 -65.18 -13.98 6.21
C LEU A 196 -65.42 -14.06 7.72
N GLU A 197 -64.73 -14.96 8.42
CA GLU A 197 -64.78 -15.06 9.88
C GLU A 197 -64.11 -13.86 10.53
N ILE A 198 -62.99 -13.39 9.97
CA ILE A 198 -62.29 -12.17 10.41
C ILE A 198 -63.18 -10.93 10.19
N ALA A 199 -63.76 -10.77 9.00
CA ALA A 199 -64.67 -9.66 8.70
C ALA A 199 -65.88 -9.64 9.64
N LYS A 200 -66.43 -10.81 9.98
CA LYS A 200 -67.50 -10.91 10.98
C LYS A 200 -67.01 -10.55 12.39
N ALA A 201 -65.81 -10.98 12.79
CA ALA A 201 -65.22 -10.62 14.09
C ALA A 201 -65.01 -9.10 14.23
N PHE A 202 -64.74 -8.40 13.12
CA PHE A 202 -64.69 -6.94 13.04
C PHE A 202 -66.06 -6.26 12.83
N ASN A 203 -67.17 -6.97 13.02
CA ASN A 203 -68.55 -6.45 12.86
C ASN A 203 -68.84 -5.87 11.46
N ALA A 204 -68.35 -6.51 10.38
CA ALA A 204 -68.66 -6.09 9.02
C ALA A 204 -70.19 -6.01 8.78
N PRO A 205 -70.73 -4.87 8.30
CA PRO A 205 -72.17 -4.67 8.11
C PRO A 205 -72.84 -5.72 7.21
N ALA A 206 -72.11 -6.18 6.19
CA ALA A 206 -72.59 -7.21 5.26
C ALA A 206 -72.81 -8.59 5.92
N LEU A 207 -72.21 -8.85 7.09
CA LEU A 207 -72.26 -10.13 7.79
C LEU A 207 -73.05 -10.05 9.11
N ASN A 208 -73.72 -8.92 9.39
CA ASN A 208 -74.45 -8.73 10.65
C ASN A 208 -75.65 -9.64 10.84
N HIS A 209 -76.24 -10.13 9.74
CA HIS A 209 -77.38 -11.06 9.75
C HIS A 209 -77.00 -12.53 10.04
N VAL A 210 -75.70 -12.86 10.04
CA VAL A 210 -75.20 -14.23 10.30
C VAL A 210 -74.84 -14.40 11.77
N GLY A 211 -75.16 -15.57 12.35
CA GLY A 211 -74.92 -15.88 13.76
C GLY A 211 -73.44 -15.87 14.15
N SER A 212 -73.11 -15.30 15.32
CA SER A 212 -71.72 -15.11 15.81
C SER A 212 -70.92 -16.41 15.98
N ASN A 213 -71.59 -17.50 16.33
CA ASN A 213 -70.97 -18.82 16.57
C ASN A 213 -71.13 -19.81 15.40
N MET A 214 -71.42 -19.33 14.18
CA MET A 214 -71.64 -20.18 13.01
C MET A 214 -70.32 -20.61 12.34
N ALA A 215 -70.20 -21.85 11.85
CA ALA A 215 -69.01 -22.34 11.14
C ALA A 215 -68.94 -21.81 9.70
N ILE A 216 -67.72 -21.65 9.15
CA ILE A 216 -67.45 -21.07 7.83
C ILE A 216 -68.35 -21.55 6.69
N GLN A 217 -68.61 -22.86 6.61
CA GLN A 217 -69.37 -23.47 5.52
C GLN A 217 -70.81 -22.96 5.49
N LYS A 218 -71.38 -22.67 6.67
CA LYS A 218 -72.73 -22.12 6.80
C LYS A 218 -72.74 -20.62 6.52
N ILE A 219 -71.70 -19.88 6.93
CA ILE A 219 -71.55 -18.45 6.61
C ILE A 219 -71.48 -18.25 5.10
N VAL A 220 -70.68 -19.03 4.38
CA VAL A 220 -70.55 -18.92 2.91
C VAL A 220 -71.89 -19.20 2.23
N LYS A 221 -72.65 -20.20 2.70
CA LYS A 221 -73.95 -20.54 2.14
C LYS A 221 -74.98 -19.41 2.29
N ASP A 222 -74.96 -18.71 3.42
CA ASP A 222 -75.88 -17.60 3.70
C ASP A 222 -75.48 -16.30 2.97
N VAL A 223 -74.17 -16.07 2.80
CA VAL A 223 -73.63 -14.83 2.22
C VAL A 223 -73.53 -14.89 0.69
N ASN A 224 -73.63 -16.07 0.06
CA ASN A 224 -73.47 -16.26 -1.38
C ASN A 224 -74.34 -15.37 -2.27
N ASN A 225 -75.46 -14.87 -1.75
CA ASN A 225 -76.42 -14.03 -2.50
C ASN A 225 -76.38 -12.54 -2.09
N VAL A 226 -75.41 -12.11 -1.28
CA VAL A 226 -75.31 -10.71 -0.83
C VAL A 226 -74.42 -9.91 -1.79
N PRO A 227 -74.96 -8.92 -2.52
CA PRO A 227 -74.15 -8.09 -3.41
C PRO A 227 -73.24 -7.16 -2.60
N ILE A 228 -71.93 -7.33 -2.77
CA ILE A 228 -70.90 -6.46 -2.18
C ILE A 228 -70.53 -5.34 -3.16
N ARG A 229 -70.53 -4.09 -2.68
CA ARG A 229 -70.00 -2.95 -3.42
C ARG A 229 -68.54 -2.74 -3.02
N TYR A 230 -67.64 -2.83 -3.97
CA TYR A 230 -66.25 -2.43 -3.80
C TYR A 230 -66.17 -0.91 -4.00
N GLY A 231 -65.55 -0.22 -3.04
CA GLY A 231 -65.23 1.21 -3.10
C GLY A 231 -63.75 1.43 -3.30
#